data_AF-A0A9E2HBB9-F1
#
_entry.id   AF-A0A9E2HBB9-F1
#
_cell.length_a   1.000
_cell.length_b   1.000
_cell.length_c   1.000
_cell.angle_alpha   90.00
_cell.angle_beta   90.00
_cell.angle_gamma   90.00
#
_symmetry.space_group_name_H-M   'P 1'
#
loop_
_entity.id
_entity.type
_entity.pdbx_description
1 polymer ?
#
loop_
_entity_poly.entity_id
_entity_poly.type
_entity_poly.pdbx_seq_one_letter_code
_entity_poly.pdbx_strand_id
1 'polypeptide(L)'
;MHFKLVQAFIDEHFGRREDSPMVFSYPDQSVTVVFRTKEGTDEDGQRPLGVLCEVTAQRNVNDKILRILEDVRNGVYDDSPDTNMKVAELEEKMRSQLISQYCTPWDILPRRYHDFYSEIYSDLRWWSITTCRTARWISNDTSPDPSFSAGRLTWSSDGEVWSELPRGIRAGNIRIRKGLSAPEHLIERVIGLVESGDSEPMAHELLCEAVSLSFSYPRSALLIGVAAAETGVKHCIYHLQPETEWLLENMQSPYLKRLIVDYLPKLAVKNTLSGDVQIPEVSVVAKLKKAIEMRNKLAHGGKCTVKHETVDDTLVAVRDLLYLLDYYCGHDWAIRHLSSGCKGELGLDDS
;
A
#
# COMPACT_ATOMS: atom_id res chain seq x y z
N MET A 1 -11.92 -18.67 15.48
CA MET A 1 -10.62 -18.37 16.14
C MET A 1 -10.20 -16.97 15.71
N HIS A 2 -9.60 -16.21 16.62
CA HIS A 2 -9.12 -14.86 16.36
C HIS A 2 -7.62 -14.89 16.06
N PHE A 3 -7.20 -14.11 15.08
CA PHE A 3 -5.80 -13.89 14.71
C PHE A 3 -5.50 -12.42 14.74
N LYS A 4 -4.28 -12.06 15.13
CA LYS A 4 -3.86 -10.67 15.23
C LYS A 4 -2.42 -10.50 14.75
N LEU A 5 -2.22 -9.57 13.82
CA LEU A 5 -0.91 -9.19 13.31
C LEU A 5 -0.61 -7.75 13.75
N VAL A 6 0.45 -7.58 14.55
CA VAL A 6 0.94 -6.27 14.98
C VAL A 6 2.25 -5.95 14.26
N GLN A 7 2.27 -4.90 13.46
CA GLN A 7 3.41 -4.43 12.70
C GLN A 7 3.76 -3.00 13.08
N ALA A 8 5.04 -2.62 13.02
CA ALA A 8 5.45 -1.24 13.21
C ALA A 8 5.92 -0.62 11.89
N PHE A 9 5.53 0.62 11.68
CA PHE A 9 6.17 1.53 10.74
C PHE A 9 7.34 2.21 11.44
N ILE A 10 8.52 2.10 10.84
CA ILE A 10 9.75 2.70 11.36
C ILE A 10 9.81 4.16 10.89
N ASP A 11 10.13 5.09 11.80
CA ASP A 11 10.27 6.53 11.54
C ASP A 11 8.97 7.30 11.20
N GLU A 12 7.79 6.73 11.46
CA GLU A 12 6.49 7.36 11.17
C GLU A 12 5.81 8.02 12.36
N HIS A 13 4.96 9.01 12.10
CA HIS A 13 4.09 9.61 13.09
C HIS A 13 2.68 9.82 12.51
N PHE A 14 1.67 10.00 13.36
CA PHE A 14 0.41 10.58 12.89
C PHE A 14 0.62 12.06 12.60
N GLY A 15 -0.08 12.60 11.60
CA GLY A 15 -0.04 14.04 11.30
C GLY A 15 -0.52 14.87 12.50
N ARG A 16 -1.49 14.33 13.26
CA ARG A 16 -1.97 14.87 14.54
C ARG A 16 -2.17 13.74 15.56
N ARG A 17 -1.96 14.02 16.85
CA ARG A 17 -2.03 12.98 17.89
C ARG A 17 -3.47 12.48 18.09
N GLU A 18 -4.44 13.37 17.94
CA GLU A 18 -5.88 13.10 18.03
C GLU A 18 -6.41 12.18 16.94
N ASP A 19 -5.68 12.03 15.81
CA ASP A 19 -6.06 11.11 14.74
C ASP A 19 -5.79 9.64 15.12
N SER A 20 -5.10 9.39 16.25
CA SER A 20 -4.79 8.04 16.75
C SER A 20 -5.74 7.65 17.91
N PRO A 21 -6.39 6.48 17.88
CA PRO A 21 -6.26 5.43 16.86
C PRO A 21 -7.18 5.67 15.65
N MET A 22 -6.69 5.34 14.45
CA MET A 22 -7.53 5.18 13.26
C MET A 22 -8.02 3.75 13.18
N VAL A 23 -9.33 3.53 13.16
CA VAL A 23 -9.94 2.20 13.18
C VAL A 23 -10.75 1.98 11.90
N PHE A 24 -10.39 0.95 11.14
CA PHE A 24 -11.11 0.49 9.96
C PHE A 24 -11.74 -0.86 10.27
N SER A 25 -13.07 -0.95 10.23
CA SER A 25 -13.80 -2.17 10.54
C SER A 25 -14.49 -2.70 9.28
N TYR A 26 -14.19 -3.96 8.95
CA TYR A 26 -14.71 -4.71 7.80
C TYR A 26 -15.57 -5.86 8.32
N PRO A 27 -16.85 -5.62 8.67
CA PRO A 27 -17.68 -6.59 9.38
C PRO A 27 -17.94 -7.86 8.57
N ASP A 28 -18.17 -7.73 7.25
CA ASP A 28 -18.48 -8.86 6.36
C ASP A 28 -17.33 -9.87 6.28
N GLN A 29 -16.09 -9.41 6.39
CA GLN A 29 -14.87 -10.23 6.40
C GLN A 29 -14.38 -10.53 7.83
N SER A 30 -15.07 -9.98 8.85
CA SER A 30 -14.71 -10.06 10.26
C SER A 30 -13.26 -9.63 10.51
N VAL A 31 -12.86 -8.50 9.91
CA VAL A 31 -11.52 -7.91 10.03
C VAL A 31 -11.60 -6.51 10.64
N THR A 32 -10.64 -6.17 11.49
CA THR A 32 -10.42 -4.80 11.98
C THR A 32 -8.96 -4.43 11.80
N VAL A 33 -8.70 -3.29 11.17
CA VAL A 33 -7.35 -2.72 11.01
C VAL A 33 -7.27 -1.46 11.85
N VAL A 34 -6.29 -1.38 12.75
CA VAL A 34 -6.07 -0.25 13.66
C VAL A 34 -4.68 0.31 13.44
N PHE A 35 -4.60 1.60 13.09
CA PHE A 35 -3.35 2.33 13.14
C PHE A 35 -3.33 3.15 14.43
N ARG A 36 -2.28 3.02 15.25
CA ARG A 36 -2.13 3.77 16.50
C ARG A 36 -0.71 4.18 16.78
N THR A 37 -0.54 5.27 17.51
CA THR A 37 0.80 5.74 17.91
C THR A 37 1.45 4.70 18.81
N LYS A 38 2.72 4.37 18.55
CA LYS A 38 3.50 3.48 19.42
C LYS A 38 3.74 4.17 20.76
N GLU A 39 3.45 3.48 21.86
CA GLU A 39 3.74 3.99 23.20
C GLU A 39 5.26 4.12 23.43
N GLY A 40 5.66 5.22 24.08
CA GLY A 40 7.06 5.59 24.31
C GLY A 40 7.54 6.71 23.39
N THR A 41 8.60 7.38 23.81
CA THR A 41 9.25 8.49 23.11
C THR A 41 10.67 8.10 22.69
N ASP A 42 11.22 8.78 21.69
CA ASP A 42 12.66 8.73 21.38
C ASP A 42 13.54 9.06 22.59
N GLU A 43 14.86 8.84 22.47
CA GLU A 43 15.84 9.05 23.55
C GLU A 43 15.79 10.48 24.13
N ASP A 44 15.33 11.45 23.35
CA ASP A 44 15.16 12.86 23.73
C ASP A 44 13.79 13.18 24.34
N GLY A 45 12.87 12.22 24.40
CA GLY A 45 11.54 12.41 24.99
C GLY A 45 10.56 13.23 24.14
N GLN A 46 10.88 13.52 22.88
CA GLN A 46 10.18 14.52 22.07
C GLN A 46 9.28 13.93 20.98
N ARG A 47 9.58 12.74 20.46
CA ARG A 47 8.78 12.14 19.35
C ARG A 47 8.28 10.75 19.70
N PRO A 48 7.03 10.40 19.36
CA PRO A 48 6.55 9.03 19.49
C PRO A 48 7.41 8.07 18.64
N LEU A 49 7.64 6.85 19.14
CA LEU A 49 8.56 5.85 18.57
C LEU A 49 8.09 5.20 17.25
N GLY A 50 7.07 5.73 16.57
CA GLY A 50 6.51 5.15 15.35
C GLY A 50 4.98 5.06 15.34
N VAL A 51 4.46 4.47 14.28
CA VAL A 51 3.06 4.02 14.16
C VAL A 51 3.02 2.49 14.22
N LEU A 52 2.05 1.94 14.95
CA LEU A 52 1.71 0.53 14.94
C LEU A 52 0.47 0.30 14.06
N CYS A 53 0.51 -0.74 13.24
CA CYS A 53 -0.64 -1.31 12.57
C CYS A 53 -1.01 -2.63 13.26
N GLU A 54 -2.24 -2.75 13.72
CA GLU A 54 -2.80 -3.95 14.31
C GLU A 54 -3.98 -4.43 13.45
N VAL A 55 -3.83 -5.60 12.83
CA VAL A 55 -4.90 -6.26 12.08
C VAL A 55 -5.42 -7.40 12.93
N THR A 56 -6.72 -7.40 13.25
CA THR A 56 -7.39 -8.51 13.92
C THR A 56 -8.42 -9.13 12.98
N ALA A 57 -8.47 -10.45 12.89
CA ALA A 57 -9.44 -11.15 12.06
C ALA A 57 -9.99 -12.40 12.73
N GLN A 58 -11.26 -12.73 12.47
CA GLN A 58 -11.84 -14.01 12.83
C GLN A 58 -11.80 -14.96 11.63
N ARG A 59 -11.26 -16.17 11.83
CA ARG A 59 -11.20 -17.22 10.81
C ARG A 59 -11.70 -18.55 11.36
N ASN A 60 -12.30 -19.33 10.46
CA ASN A 60 -12.66 -20.71 10.71
C ASN A 60 -11.42 -21.58 10.56
N VAL A 61 -11.10 -22.32 11.61
CA VAL A 61 -9.91 -23.18 11.67
C VAL A 61 -10.42 -24.61 11.85
N ASN A 62 -9.92 -25.54 11.04
CA ASN A 62 -10.31 -26.93 11.18
C ASN A 62 -9.65 -27.57 12.41
N ASP A 63 -10.25 -28.66 12.91
CA ASP A 63 -9.78 -29.35 14.12
C ASP A 63 -8.33 -29.84 14.02
N LYS A 64 -7.83 -30.13 12.81
CA LYS A 64 -6.46 -30.61 12.61
C LYS A 64 -5.44 -29.50 12.87
N ILE A 65 -5.69 -28.28 12.37
CA ILE A 65 -4.84 -27.13 12.63
C ILE A 65 -4.97 -26.70 14.09
N LEU A 66 -6.18 -26.73 14.65
CA LEU A 66 -6.39 -26.40 16.07
C LEU A 66 -5.54 -27.29 16.98
N ARG A 67 -5.53 -28.60 16.74
CA ARG A 67 -4.65 -29.54 17.46
C ARG A 67 -3.18 -29.18 17.31
N ILE A 68 -2.71 -28.87 16.10
CA ILE A 68 -1.30 -28.46 15.89
C ILE A 68 -0.97 -27.18 16.68
N LEU A 69 -1.88 -26.21 16.73
CA LEU A 69 -1.68 -24.98 17.51
C LEU A 69 -1.63 -25.26 19.01
N GLU A 70 -2.49 -26.16 19.51
CA GLU A 70 -2.49 -26.59 20.91
C GLU A 70 -1.25 -27.40 21.26
N ASP A 71 -0.82 -28.31 20.39
CA ASP A 71 0.39 -29.10 20.53
C ASP A 71 1.61 -28.18 20.62
N VAL A 72 1.76 -27.25 19.67
CA VAL A 72 2.87 -26.26 19.68
C VAL A 72 2.81 -25.38 20.92
N ARG A 73 1.63 -24.92 21.35
CA ARG A 73 1.46 -24.13 22.59
C ARG A 73 1.91 -24.93 23.83
N ASN A 74 1.68 -26.23 23.83
CA ASN A 74 2.05 -27.13 24.91
C ASN A 74 3.48 -27.69 24.78
N GLY A 75 4.24 -27.26 23.76
CA GLY A 75 5.62 -27.71 23.52
C GLY A 75 5.73 -29.09 22.88
N VAL A 76 4.67 -29.57 22.24
CA VAL A 76 4.65 -30.83 21.48
C VAL A 76 4.99 -30.54 20.01
N TYR A 77 6.00 -31.24 19.49
CA TYR A 77 6.54 -31.07 18.14
C TYR A 77 6.53 -32.39 17.36
N ASP A 78 6.99 -32.38 16.11
CA ASP A 78 7.12 -33.60 15.31
C ASP A 78 8.12 -34.58 15.95
N ASP A 79 7.80 -35.88 15.97
CA ASP A 79 8.59 -36.94 16.65
C ASP A 79 9.84 -37.36 15.86
N SER A 80 10.25 -36.56 14.88
CA SER A 80 11.42 -36.87 14.06
C SER A 80 12.71 -36.80 14.92
N PRO A 81 13.68 -37.69 14.70
CA PRO A 81 14.96 -37.65 15.42
C PRO A 81 15.69 -36.29 15.31
N ASP A 82 15.57 -35.62 14.16
CA ASP A 82 16.16 -34.29 13.92
C ASP A 82 15.44 -33.19 14.73
N THR A 83 14.11 -33.24 14.77
CA THR A 83 13.28 -32.35 15.58
C THR A 83 13.60 -32.50 17.06
N ASN A 84 13.67 -33.73 17.56
CA ASN A 84 13.97 -34.03 18.97
C ASN A 84 15.37 -33.54 19.39
N MET A 85 16.36 -33.68 18.51
CA MET A 85 17.70 -33.15 18.74
C MET A 85 17.69 -31.61 18.85
N LYS A 86 16.99 -30.93 17.93
CA LYS A 86 16.86 -29.46 17.93
C LYS A 86 16.08 -28.93 19.14
N VAL A 87 15.05 -29.65 19.57
CA VAL A 87 14.28 -29.34 20.79
C VAL A 87 15.16 -29.49 22.03
N ALA A 88 15.92 -30.58 22.15
CA ALA A 88 16.83 -30.80 23.28
C ALA A 88 17.93 -29.71 23.34
N GLU A 89 18.49 -29.31 22.19
CA GLU A 89 19.43 -28.18 22.12
C GLU A 89 18.79 -26.85 22.55
N LEU A 90 17.52 -26.62 22.19
CA LEU A 90 16.77 -25.43 22.58
C LEU A 90 16.55 -25.40 24.10
N GLU A 91 16.08 -26.49 24.67
CA GLU A 91 15.85 -26.61 26.12
C GLU A 91 17.12 -26.36 26.92
N GLU A 92 18.26 -26.87 26.44
CA GLU A 92 19.55 -26.66 27.09
C GLU A 92 20.02 -25.20 27.00
N LYS A 93 19.77 -24.52 25.87
CA LYS A 93 19.99 -23.08 25.74
C LYS A 93 19.08 -22.25 26.66
N MET A 94 17.81 -22.63 26.80
CA MET A 94 16.87 -21.98 27.71
C MET A 94 17.25 -22.16 29.18
N ARG A 95 17.80 -23.32 29.55
CA ARG A 95 18.30 -23.57 30.92
C ARG A 95 19.57 -22.79 31.24
N SER A 96 20.46 -22.61 30.26
CA SER A 96 21.77 -21.98 30.45
C SER A 96 21.77 -20.46 30.30
N GLN A 97 20.80 -19.88 29.57
CA GLN A 97 20.66 -18.45 29.37
C GLN A 97 19.32 -18.00 29.96
N LEU A 98 19.36 -17.11 30.97
CA LEU A 98 18.22 -16.43 31.61
C LEU A 98 17.49 -15.50 30.61
N ILE A 99 17.00 -16.04 29.50
CA ILE A 99 16.38 -15.32 28.40
C ILE A 99 14.88 -15.58 28.47
N SER A 100 14.12 -14.54 28.81
CA SER A 100 12.66 -14.60 29.00
C SER A 100 11.85 -14.62 27.70
N GLN A 101 12.49 -14.65 26.53
CA GLN A 101 11.82 -14.57 25.22
C GLN A 101 12.56 -15.42 24.18
N TYR A 102 12.39 -16.74 24.22
CA TYR A 102 12.78 -17.62 23.11
C TYR A 102 11.55 -18.00 22.29
N CYS A 103 11.62 -17.79 20.97
CA CYS A 103 10.62 -18.31 20.04
C CYS A 103 10.98 -19.73 19.64
N THR A 104 9.98 -20.61 19.52
CA THR A 104 10.16 -21.95 18.95
C THR A 104 10.82 -21.84 17.56
N PRO A 105 11.91 -22.56 17.28
CA PRO A 105 12.55 -22.54 15.98
C PRO A 105 11.57 -22.90 14.87
N TRP A 106 11.57 -22.14 13.78
CA TRP A 106 10.69 -22.39 12.64
C TRP A 106 10.86 -23.81 12.10
N ASP A 107 12.09 -24.28 11.97
CA ASP A 107 12.44 -25.55 11.31
C ASP A 107 12.00 -26.81 12.07
N ILE A 108 11.49 -26.68 13.30
CA ILE A 108 10.95 -27.82 14.09
C ILE A 108 9.43 -27.96 13.98
N LEU A 109 8.76 -27.05 13.25
CA LEU A 109 7.31 -27.04 13.12
C LEU A 109 6.86 -27.92 11.94
N PRO A 110 5.70 -28.59 12.04
CA PRO A 110 5.18 -29.41 10.93
C PRO A 110 4.94 -28.57 9.67
N ARG A 111 5.13 -29.15 8.47
CA ARG A 111 4.89 -28.43 7.20
C ARG A 111 3.50 -27.80 7.09
N ARG A 112 2.47 -28.48 7.61
CA ARG A 112 1.10 -27.94 7.65
C ARG A 112 0.98 -26.67 8.49
N TYR A 113 1.79 -26.53 9.53
CA TYR A 113 1.86 -25.29 10.31
C TYR A 113 2.46 -24.16 9.47
N HIS A 114 3.51 -24.44 8.68
CA HIS A 114 4.10 -23.43 7.79
C HIS A 114 3.11 -22.92 6.75
N ASP A 115 2.43 -23.83 6.05
CA ASP A 115 1.44 -23.48 5.04
C ASP A 115 0.32 -22.60 5.67
N PHE A 116 -0.19 -23.03 6.83
CA PHE A 116 -1.20 -22.29 7.59
C PHE A 116 -0.71 -20.91 8.06
N TYR A 117 0.49 -20.83 8.66
CA TYR A 117 1.07 -19.57 9.10
C TYR A 117 1.25 -18.61 7.91
N SER A 118 1.77 -19.10 6.79
CA SER A 118 1.98 -18.31 5.59
C SER A 118 0.67 -17.79 5.02
N GLU A 119 -0.39 -18.59 5.02
CA GLU A 119 -1.74 -18.19 4.60
C GLU A 119 -2.30 -17.09 5.50
N ILE A 120 -2.34 -17.31 6.82
CA ILE A 120 -2.86 -16.33 7.78
C ILE A 120 -2.04 -15.04 7.77
N TYR A 121 -0.72 -15.14 7.73
CA TYR A 121 0.15 -13.97 7.68
C TYR A 121 -0.05 -13.18 6.38
N SER A 122 -0.18 -13.85 5.24
CA SER A 122 -0.38 -13.18 3.94
C SER A 122 -1.75 -12.51 3.88
N ASP A 123 -2.81 -13.15 4.39
CA ASP A 123 -4.14 -12.58 4.53
C ASP A 123 -4.10 -11.31 5.40
N LEU A 124 -3.63 -11.39 6.64
CA LEU A 124 -3.58 -10.22 7.54
C LEU A 124 -2.68 -9.11 7.02
N ARG A 125 -1.55 -9.46 6.38
CA ARG A 125 -0.65 -8.48 5.76
C ARG A 125 -1.28 -7.82 4.54
N TRP A 126 -2.11 -8.54 3.79
CA TRP A 126 -2.87 -7.96 2.70
C TRP A 126 -3.81 -6.88 3.24
N TRP A 127 -4.55 -7.13 4.32
CA TRP A 127 -5.41 -6.13 4.95
C TRP A 127 -4.65 -4.89 5.43
N SER A 128 -3.47 -5.05 6.06
CA SER A 128 -2.67 -3.89 6.50
C SER A 128 -2.19 -3.03 5.33
N ILE A 129 -1.66 -3.67 4.27
CA ILE A 129 -1.14 -2.97 3.09
C ILE A 129 -2.26 -2.31 2.31
N THR A 130 -3.32 -3.06 1.99
CA THR A 130 -4.44 -2.57 1.18
C THR A 130 -5.15 -1.40 1.86
N THR A 131 -5.39 -1.48 3.16
CA THR A 131 -5.98 -0.36 3.93
C THR A 131 -5.06 0.86 3.91
N CYS A 132 -3.76 0.66 4.17
CA CYS A 132 -2.79 1.76 4.21
C CYS A 132 -2.63 2.46 2.84
N ARG A 133 -2.48 1.68 1.77
CA ARG A 133 -2.38 2.17 0.39
C ARG A 133 -3.64 2.93 -0.04
N THR A 134 -4.82 2.39 0.27
CA THR A 134 -6.09 3.05 -0.05
C THR A 134 -6.23 4.38 0.71
N ALA A 135 -5.85 4.42 1.99
CA ALA A 135 -5.83 5.66 2.76
C ALA A 135 -4.84 6.68 2.18
N ARG A 136 -3.65 6.22 1.76
CA ARG A 136 -2.61 7.03 1.10
C ARG A 136 -3.14 7.67 -0.19
N TRP A 137 -3.74 6.85 -1.06
CA TRP A 137 -4.32 7.28 -2.33
C TRP A 137 -5.40 8.36 -2.15
N ILE A 138 -6.35 8.12 -1.24
CA ILE A 138 -7.42 9.08 -0.92
C ILE A 138 -6.85 10.38 -0.33
N SER A 139 -5.75 10.31 0.41
CA SER A 139 -5.12 11.47 1.06
C SER A 139 -4.18 12.26 0.16
N ASN A 140 -3.86 11.76 -1.05
CA ASN A 140 -2.78 12.31 -1.89
C ASN A 140 -1.43 12.38 -1.15
N ASP A 141 -1.16 11.33 -0.38
CA ASP A 141 0.15 11.15 0.21
C ASP A 141 1.05 10.41 -0.80
N THR A 142 2.03 11.13 -1.35
CA THR A 142 2.98 10.59 -2.33
C THR A 142 4.19 9.92 -1.66
N SER A 143 4.05 9.51 -0.40
CA SER A 143 5.08 8.78 0.32
C SER A 143 5.32 7.40 -0.32
N PRO A 144 6.54 6.84 -0.21
CA PRO A 144 6.84 5.50 -0.71
C PRO A 144 5.93 4.43 -0.12
N ASP A 145 5.96 3.24 -0.74
CA ASP A 145 5.16 2.11 -0.27
C ASP A 145 5.38 1.78 1.21
N PRO A 146 4.28 1.47 1.93
CA PRO A 146 4.36 1.15 3.33
C PRO A 146 5.20 -0.10 3.53
N SER A 147 6.30 0.05 4.26
CA SER A 147 7.11 -1.09 4.67
C SER A 147 6.95 -1.34 6.15
N PHE A 148 6.43 -2.52 6.42
CA PHE A 148 6.20 -3.01 7.76
C PHE A 148 7.42 -3.78 8.22
N SER A 149 7.89 -3.49 9.44
CA SER A 149 8.78 -4.39 10.16
C SER A 149 8.17 -5.79 10.30
N ALA A 150 9.01 -6.79 10.57
CA ALA A 150 8.55 -8.16 10.84
C ALA A 150 7.54 -8.16 11.99
N GLY A 151 6.26 -8.37 11.67
CA GLY A 151 5.16 -8.25 12.62
C GLY A 151 5.09 -9.39 13.63
N ARG A 152 4.42 -9.14 14.76
CA ARG A 152 4.04 -10.15 15.74
C ARG A 152 2.68 -10.72 15.36
N LEU A 153 2.64 -12.01 15.06
CA LEU A 153 1.42 -12.74 14.80
C LEU A 153 1.00 -13.50 16.07
N THR A 154 -0.23 -13.29 16.52
CA THR A 154 -0.82 -13.97 17.68
C THR A 154 -2.18 -14.57 17.31
N TRP A 155 -2.63 -15.53 18.12
CA TRP A 155 -3.93 -16.18 17.98
C TRP A 155 -4.63 -16.30 19.33
N SER A 156 -5.95 -16.42 19.29
CA SER A 156 -6.80 -16.60 20.47
C SER A 156 -8.07 -17.39 20.14
N SER A 157 -8.48 -18.28 21.04
CA SER A 157 -9.74 -19.03 20.91
C SER A 157 -10.96 -18.20 21.34
N ASP A 158 -10.77 -17.26 22.25
CA ASP A 158 -11.82 -16.48 22.93
C ASP A 158 -11.75 -14.97 22.64
N GLY A 159 -10.67 -14.50 22.01
CA GLY A 159 -10.40 -13.07 21.78
C GLY A 159 -9.76 -12.36 22.99
N GLU A 160 -9.63 -13.02 24.12
CA GLU A 160 -9.14 -12.46 25.39
C GLU A 160 -7.70 -12.91 25.68
N VAL A 161 -7.42 -14.22 25.57
CA VAL A 161 -6.10 -14.79 25.84
C VAL A 161 -5.35 -15.01 24.53
N TRP A 162 -4.24 -14.29 24.35
CA TRP A 162 -3.46 -14.29 23.12
C TRP A 162 -2.17 -15.10 23.27
N SER A 163 -1.96 -16.05 22.37
CA SER A 163 -0.74 -16.85 22.25
C SER A 163 0.05 -16.42 21.01
N GLU A 164 1.39 -16.38 21.09
CA GLU A 164 2.23 -16.04 19.94
C GLU A 164 2.32 -17.22 18.96
N LEU A 165 2.27 -16.93 17.65
CA LEU A 165 2.64 -17.89 16.62
C LEU A 165 4.16 -17.85 16.41
N PRO A 166 4.90 -18.96 16.59
CA PRO A 166 6.34 -19.00 16.32
C PRO A 166 6.68 -18.61 14.87
N ARG A 167 7.79 -17.87 14.70
CA ARG A 167 8.13 -17.10 13.48
C ARG A 167 9.33 -17.66 12.72
N GLY A 168 9.33 -17.46 11.40
CA GLY A 168 10.54 -17.32 10.59
C GLY A 168 10.90 -15.84 10.43
N ILE A 169 12.17 -15.47 10.64
CA ILE A 169 12.61 -14.07 10.52
C ILE A 169 12.65 -13.67 9.05
N ARG A 170 11.80 -12.72 8.63
CA ARG A 170 12.05 -11.86 7.47
C ARG A 170 11.57 -10.45 7.76
N ALA A 171 12.51 -9.50 7.74
CA ALA A 171 12.24 -8.07 7.81
C ALA A 171 12.64 -7.42 6.48
N GLY A 172 11.81 -6.52 5.98
CA GLY A 172 12.15 -5.54 4.97
C GLY A 172 11.89 -4.14 5.53
N ASN A 173 12.71 -3.16 5.16
CA ASN A 173 12.62 -1.78 5.62
C ASN A 173 12.32 -0.86 4.42
N ILE A 174 11.49 0.17 4.61
CA ILE A 174 11.41 1.44 3.85
C ILE A 174 10.44 2.39 4.61
N ARG A 175 10.54 3.70 4.33
CA ARG A 175 9.95 4.83 5.06
C ARG A 175 8.76 5.44 4.31
N ILE A 176 7.75 5.90 5.03
CA ILE A 176 6.73 6.88 4.62
C ILE A 176 7.23 8.26 5.14
N ARG A 177 6.71 9.41 4.66
CA ARG A 177 7.26 10.74 5.05
C ARG A 177 6.22 11.76 5.48
N LYS A 178 4.93 11.46 5.33
CA LYS A 178 3.85 12.34 5.77
C LYS A 178 2.97 11.56 6.72
N GLY A 179 2.80 12.09 7.92
CA GLY A 179 2.08 11.37 8.95
C GLY A 179 0.63 11.07 8.58
N LEU A 180 0.12 9.93 9.05
CA LEU A 180 -1.25 9.49 8.83
C LEU A 180 -2.22 10.48 9.49
N SER A 181 -3.22 10.96 8.75
CA SER A 181 -4.34 11.75 9.26
C SER A 181 -5.62 11.22 8.61
N ALA A 182 -6.64 10.92 9.42
CA ALA A 182 -7.89 10.39 8.91
C ALA A 182 -9.09 11.05 9.58
N PRO A 183 -9.64 12.09 8.96
CA PRO A 183 -10.99 12.53 9.31
C PRO A 183 -12.00 11.39 9.03
N GLU A 184 -13.14 11.39 9.72
CA GLU A 184 -14.16 10.33 9.67
C GLU A 184 -14.57 9.93 8.24
N HIS A 185 -14.79 10.92 7.37
CA HIS A 185 -15.14 10.70 5.96
C HIS A 185 -14.06 9.97 5.14
N LEU A 186 -12.80 10.02 5.57
CA LEU A 186 -11.71 9.26 4.96
C LEU A 186 -11.82 7.78 5.34
N ILE A 187 -12.11 7.50 6.63
CA ILE A 187 -12.25 6.13 7.14
C ILE A 187 -13.40 5.43 6.41
N GLU A 188 -14.58 6.04 6.36
CA GLU A 188 -15.75 5.48 5.66
C GLU A 188 -15.45 5.16 4.19
N ARG A 189 -14.71 6.04 3.52
CA ARG A 189 -14.37 5.87 2.11
C ARG A 189 -13.34 4.77 1.87
N VAL A 190 -12.33 4.67 2.72
CA VAL A 190 -11.36 3.56 2.68
C VAL A 190 -12.10 2.25 2.89
N ILE A 191 -13.01 2.18 3.87
CA ILE A 191 -13.81 0.99 4.13
C ILE A 191 -14.59 0.59 2.86
N GLY A 192 -15.35 1.52 2.29
CA GLY A 192 -16.17 1.24 1.11
C GLY A 192 -15.38 0.77 -0.12
N LEU A 193 -14.18 1.32 -0.37
CA LEU A 193 -13.33 0.88 -1.48
C LEU A 193 -12.71 -0.50 -1.24
N VAL A 194 -12.18 -0.74 -0.03
CA VAL A 194 -11.55 -2.03 0.27
C VAL A 194 -12.59 -3.16 0.29
N GLU A 195 -13.82 -2.89 0.75
CA GLU A 195 -14.93 -3.86 0.70
C GLU A 195 -15.41 -4.13 -0.73
N SER A 196 -15.35 -3.14 -1.65
CA SER A 196 -15.64 -3.36 -3.07
C SER A 196 -14.54 -4.14 -3.80
N GLY A 197 -13.41 -4.43 -3.12
CA GLY A 197 -12.24 -5.07 -3.70
C GLY A 197 -11.32 -4.12 -4.44
N ASP A 198 -11.58 -2.80 -4.35
CA ASP A 198 -10.71 -1.77 -4.90
C ASP A 198 -9.57 -1.44 -3.92
N SER A 199 -8.48 -0.94 -4.48
CA SER A 199 -7.34 -0.42 -3.72
C SER A 199 -6.67 0.70 -4.50
N GLU A 200 -5.61 1.28 -3.94
CA GLU A 200 -4.75 2.20 -4.69
C GLU A 200 -4.36 1.60 -6.06
N PRO A 201 -4.66 2.29 -7.18
CA PRO A 201 -4.27 1.81 -8.50
C PRO A 201 -2.74 1.80 -8.66
N MET A 202 -2.21 0.82 -9.40
CA MET A 202 -0.78 0.68 -9.69
C MET A 202 -0.14 1.97 -10.26
N ALA A 203 -0.92 2.78 -10.98
CA ALA A 203 -0.46 4.07 -11.49
C ALA A 203 -0.06 5.05 -10.38
N HIS A 204 -0.80 5.07 -9.26
CA HIS A 204 -0.46 5.90 -8.09
C HIS A 204 0.73 5.33 -7.32
N GLU A 205 0.86 4.01 -7.22
CA GLU A 205 2.07 3.36 -6.64
C GLU A 205 3.33 3.78 -7.42
N LEU A 206 3.28 3.74 -8.76
CA LEU A 206 4.38 4.17 -9.64
C LEU A 206 4.68 5.67 -9.48
N LEU A 207 3.65 6.52 -9.32
CA LEU A 207 3.85 7.94 -9.04
C LEU A 207 4.58 8.16 -7.71
N CYS A 208 4.18 7.44 -6.65
CA CYS A 208 4.84 7.50 -5.34
C CYS A 208 6.31 7.08 -5.43
N GLU A 209 6.59 5.99 -6.16
CA GLU A 209 7.97 5.55 -6.43
C GLU A 209 8.76 6.63 -7.19
N ALA A 210 8.19 7.20 -8.24
CA ALA A 210 8.83 8.26 -9.01
C ALA A 210 9.14 9.51 -8.16
N VAL A 211 8.22 9.92 -7.28
CA VAL A 211 8.43 11.01 -6.32
C VAL A 211 9.56 10.68 -5.35
N SER A 212 9.63 9.44 -4.85
CA SER A 212 10.71 9.02 -3.94
C SER A 212 12.11 9.10 -4.57
N LEU A 213 12.18 8.94 -5.89
CA LEU A 213 13.42 8.93 -6.67
C LEU A 213 13.77 10.32 -7.24
N SER A 214 12.85 11.29 -7.26
CA SER A 214 13.01 12.54 -8.02
C SER A 214 14.24 13.36 -7.66
N PHE A 215 14.63 13.32 -6.38
CA PHE A 215 15.78 14.06 -5.88
C PHE A 215 17.12 13.38 -6.20
N SER A 216 17.23 12.06 -6.01
CA SER A 216 18.52 11.36 -6.17
C SER A 216 18.73 10.79 -7.57
N TYR A 217 17.64 10.43 -8.25
CA TYR A 217 17.66 9.70 -9.52
C TYR A 217 16.63 10.30 -10.51
N PRO A 218 16.81 11.55 -10.97
CA PRO A 218 15.83 12.27 -11.77
C PRO A 218 15.50 11.58 -13.11
N ARG A 219 16.46 10.83 -13.69
CA ARG A 219 16.20 10.04 -14.90
C ARG A 219 15.22 8.90 -14.63
N SER A 220 15.45 8.12 -13.57
CA SER A 220 14.57 7.02 -13.17
C SER A 220 13.19 7.53 -12.80
N ALA A 221 13.13 8.61 -12.01
CA ALA A 221 11.88 9.28 -11.66
C ALA A 221 11.07 9.69 -12.90
N LEU A 222 11.71 10.27 -13.92
CA LEU A 222 11.04 10.64 -15.17
C LEU A 222 10.48 9.41 -15.91
N LEU A 223 11.27 8.33 -16.02
CA LEU A 223 10.85 7.09 -16.69
C LEU A 223 9.63 6.48 -15.98
N ILE A 224 9.70 6.37 -14.66
CA ILE A 224 8.64 5.77 -13.84
C ILE A 224 7.40 6.68 -13.83
N GLY A 225 7.55 8.01 -13.75
CA GLY A 225 6.43 8.95 -13.81
C GLY A 225 5.67 8.90 -15.14
N VAL A 226 6.38 8.74 -16.28
CA VAL A 226 5.72 8.52 -17.58
C VAL A 226 5.01 7.17 -17.62
N ALA A 227 5.62 6.11 -17.07
CA ALA A 227 4.98 4.80 -16.97
C ALA A 227 3.72 4.83 -16.08
N ALA A 228 3.73 5.64 -15.01
CA ALA A 228 2.58 5.87 -14.15
C ALA A 228 1.40 6.47 -14.93
N ALA A 229 1.63 7.52 -15.71
CA ALA A 229 0.60 8.12 -16.56
C ALA A 229 0.06 7.15 -17.63
N GLU A 230 0.95 6.37 -18.27
CA GLU A 230 0.54 5.35 -19.24
C GLU A 230 -0.33 4.26 -18.61
N THR A 231 0.08 3.78 -17.44
CA THR A 231 -0.65 2.78 -16.66
C THR A 231 -2.01 3.32 -16.23
N GLY A 232 -2.06 4.57 -15.75
CA GLY A 232 -3.29 5.21 -15.29
C GLY A 232 -4.32 5.38 -16.42
N VAL A 233 -3.89 5.88 -17.58
CA VAL A 233 -4.79 6.04 -18.74
C VAL A 233 -5.32 4.69 -19.22
N LYS A 234 -4.46 3.68 -19.33
CA LYS A 234 -4.91 2.32 -19.71
C LYS A 234 -5.89 1.75 -18.70
N HIS A 235 -5.60 1.89 -17.40
CA HIS A 235 -6.47 1.42 -16.32
C HIS A 235 -7.83 2.11 -16.34
N CYS A 236 -7.86 3.43 -16.52
CA CYS A 236 -9.09 4.20 -16.65
C CYS A 236 -9.95 3.72 -17.83
N ILE A 237 -9.34 3.51 -19.01
CA ILE A 237 -10.06 3.02 -20.18
C ILE A 237 -10.60 1.61 -19.93
N TYR A 238 -9.78 0.71 -19.38
CA TYR A 238 -10.19 -0.65 -19.04
C TYR A 238 -11.40 -0.64 -18.08
N HIS A 239 -11.33 0.15 -17.03
CA HIS A 239 -12.39 0.25 -16.03
C HIS A 239 -13.70 0.83 -16.60
N LEU A 240 -13.62 1.78 -17.54
CA LEU A 240 -14.80 2.37 -18.19
C LEU A 240 -15.34 1.52 -19.35
N GLN A 241 -14.49 0.73 -20.00
CA GLN A 241 -14.86 -0.09 -21.16
C GLN A 241 -14.07 -1.42 -21.16
N PRO A 242 -14.47 -2.39 -20.32
CA PRO A 242 -13.73 -3.66 -20.13
C PRO A 242 -13.51 -4.45 -21.43
N GLU A 243 -14.42 -4.33 -22.39
CA GLU A 243 -14.35 -4.95 -23.73
C GLU A 243 -13.04 -4.63 -24.50
N THR A 244 -12.34 -3.55 -24.12
CA THR A 244 -11.12 -3.06 -24.77
C THR A 244 -9.82 -3.55 -24.14
N GLU A 245 -9.89 -4.37 -23.09
CA GLU A 245 -8.73 -4.88 -22.34
C GLU A 245 -7.64 -5.46 -23.25
N TRP A 246 -8.01 -6.44 -24.08
CA TRP A 246 -7.09 -7.14 -24.98
C TRP A 246 -6.37 -6.17 -25.95
N LEU A 247 -7.02 -5.08 -26.35
CA LEU A 247 -6.44 -4.09 -27.25
C LEU A 247 -5.38 -3.24 -26.54
N LEU A 248 -5.61 -2.90 -25.27
CA LEU A 248 -4.71 -2.07 -24.46
C LEU A 248 -3.48 -2.82 -23.95
N GLU A 249 -3.64 -4.11 -23.62
CA GLU A 249 -2.54 -4.99 -23.20
C GLU A 249 -1.50 -5.16 -24.32
N ASN A 250 -1.97 -5.32 -25.55
CA ASN A 250 -1.10 -5.52 -26.72
C ASN A 250 -0.62 -4.20 -27.35
N MET A 251 -1.10 -3.05 -26.86
CA MET A 251 -0.71 -1.75 -27.39
C MET A 251 0.67 -1.34 -26.87
N GLN A 252 1.63 -1.26 -27.79
CA GLN A 252 2.96 -0.71 -27.51
C GLN A 252 2.85 0.76 -27.07
N SER A 253 3.41 1.10 -25.92
CA SER A 253 3.65 2.49 -25.54
C SER A 253 4.71 3.10 -26.48
N PRO A 254 4.54 4.35 -26.97
CA PRO A 254 3.69 5.41 -26.43
C PRO A 254 2.68 5.99 -27.45
N TYR A 255 1.39 5.76 -27.24
CA TYR A 255 0.30 6.54 -27.87
C TYR A 255 -0.47 7.38 -26.83
N LEU A 256 0.16 7.73 -25.70
CA LEU A 256 -0.48 8.37 -24.57
C LEU A 256 -1.24 9.65 -24.94
N LYS A 257 -0.63 10.52 -25.76
CA LYS A 257 -1.29 11.74 -26.24
C LYS A 257 -2.61 11.44 -26.97
N ARG A 258 -2.59 10.45 -27.88
CA ARG A 258 -3.77 10.05 -28.66
C ARG A 258 -4.85 9.48 -27.75
N LEU A 259 -4.46 8.68 -26.75
CA LEU A 259 -5.41 8.14 -25.78
C LEU A 259 -6.05 9.26 -24.95
N ILE A 260 -5.26 10.20 -24.44
CA ILE A 260 -5.76 11.29 -23.59
C ILE A 260 -6.62 12.28 -24.36
N VAL A 261 -6.17 12.72 -25.54
CA VAL A 261 -6.81 13.83 -26.28
C VAL A 261 -7.89 13.34 -27.23
N ASP A 262 -7.68 12.21 -27.91
CA ASP A 262 -8.57 11.77 -29.00
C ASP A 262 -9.54 10.67 -28.58
N TYR A 263 -9.21 9.88 -27.54
CA TYR A 263 -9.97 8.70 -27.14
C TYR A 263 -10.74 8.90 -25.84
N LEU A 264 -10.06 9.35 -24.77
CA LEU A 264 -10.67 9.57 -23.45
C LEU A 264 -11.94 10.44 -23.52
N PRO A 265 -12.00 11.54 -24.31
CA PRO A 265 -13.20 12.36 -24.37
C PRO A 265 -14.42 11.71 -25.06
N LYS A 266 -14.23 10.55 -25.69
CA LYS A 266 -15.31 9.78 -26.33
C LYS A 266 -15.88 8.69 -25.42
N LEU A 267 -15.31 8.50 -24.24
CA LEU A 267 -15.74 7.47 -23.30
C LEU A 267 -16.96 7.94 -22.51
N ALA A 268 -17.85 6.99 -22.22
CA ALA A 268 -18.89 7.19 -21.22
C ALA A 268 -18.24 7.13 -19.83
N VAL A 269 -17.86 8.30 -19.32
CA VAL A 269 -17.29 8.48 -17.98
C VAL A 269 -18.40 8.53 -16.92
N LYS A 270 -18.07 8.23 -15.66
CA LYS A 270 -19.04 8.28 -14.56
C LYS A 270 -19.28 9.69 -14.05
N ASN A 271 -18.24 10.53 -14.08
CA ASN A 271 -18.31 11.94 -13.73
C ASN A 271 -17.87 12.81 -14.91
N THR A 272 -18.32 14.06 -14.96
CA THR A 272 -17.98 15.01 -16.04
C THR A 272 -17.74 16.40 -15.49
N LEU A 273 -16.90 17.19 -16.16
CA LEU A 273 -16.70 18.60 -15.88
C LEU A 273 -17.49 19.41 -16.90
N SER A 274 -18.49 20.18 -16.44
CA SER A 274 -19.40 20.93 -17.31
C SER A 274 -20.09 20.07 -18.39
N GLY A 275 -20.34 18.79 -18.09
CA GLY A 275 -21.00 17.84 -18.99
C GLY A 275 -20.07 17.08 -19.94
N ASP A 276 -18.77 17.42 -19.96
CA ASP A 276 -17.78 16.79 -20.84
C ASP A 276 -16.54 16.28 -20.07
N VAL A 277 -15.72 15.50 -20.77
CA VAL A 277 -14.38 15.11 -20.32
C VAL A 277 -13.40 16.20 -20.73
N GLN A 278 -12.78 16.85 -19.75
CA GLN A 278 -11.82 17.93 -19.95
C GLN A 278 -10.43 17.52 -19.46
N ILE A 279 -9.42 17.69 -20.32
CA ILE A 279 -8.02 17.50 -19.94
C ILE A 279 -7.27 18.82 -20.17
N PRO A 280 -6.67 19.43 -19.13
CA PRO A 280 -5.94 20.68 -19.26
C PRO A 280 -4.77 20.61 -20.24
N GLU A 281 -4.77 21.48 -21.24
CA GLU A 281 -3.77 21.45 -22.30
C GLU A 281 -2.39 21.88 -21.78
N VAL A 282 -2.32 22.90 -20.91
CA VAL A 282 -1.05 23.50 -20.49
C VAL A 282 -0.46 22.76 -19.29
N SER A 283 -1.23 22.55 -18.23
CA SER A 283 -0.77 21.92 -16.99
C SER A 283 -0.58 20.41 -17.10
N VAL A 284 -1.30 19.74 -18.01
CA VAL A 284 -1.22 18.27 -18.17
C VAL A 284 -0.66 17.88 -19.55
N VAL A 285 -1.37 18.16 -20.65
CA VAL A 285 -1.03 17.59 -21.97
C VAL A 285 0.36 18.05 -22.44
N ALA A 286 0.66 19.34 -22.40
CA ALA A 286 1.92 19.90 -22.86
C ALA A 286 3.13 19.39 -22.04
N LYS A 287 2.98 19.29 -20.71
CA LYS A 287 4.01 18.78 -19.81
C LYS A 287 4.28 17.29 -20.07
N LEU A 288 3.23 16.47 -20.21
CA LEU A 288 3.37 15.04 -20.52
C LEU A 288 3.99 14.81 -21.90
N LYS A 289 3.62 15.60 -22.92
CA LYS A 289 4.24 15.52 -24.24
C LYS A 289 5.76 15.70 -24.16
N LYS A 290 6.21 16.74 -23.45
CA LYS A 290 7.64 16.99 -23.22
C LYS A 290 8.30 15.82 -22.48
N ALA A 291 7.65 15.29 -21.45
CA ALA A 291 8.13 14.14 -20.67
C ALA A 291 8.31 12.88 -21.53
N ILE A 292 7.35 12.56 -22.40
CA ILE A 292 7.42 11.41 -23.32
C ILE A 292 8.58 11.57 -24.31
N GLU A 293 8.76 12.78 -24.87
CA GLU A 293 9.88 13.06 -25.78
C GLU A 293 11.23 12.85 -25.09
N MET A 294 11.36 13.28 -23.83
CA MET A 294 12.56 13.04 -23.02
C MET A 294 12.75 11.57 -22.67
N ARG A 295 11.69 10.86 -22.27
CA ARG A 295 11.70 9.42 -22.02
C ARG A 295 12.21 8.64 -23.24
N ASN A 296 11.71 8.97 -24.43
CA ASN A 296 12.14 8.31 -25.67
C ASN A 296 13.63 8.56 -25.95
N LYS A 297 14.11 9.79 -25.76
CA LYS A 297 15.54 10.10 -25.89
C LYS A 297 16.40 9.32 -24.89
N LEU A 298 15.96 9.21 -23.63
CA LEU A 298 16.66 8.45 -22.59
C LEU A 298 16.69 6.94 -22.89
N ALA A 299 15.54 6.37 -23.27
CA ALA A 299 15.41 4.94 -23.58
C ALA A 299 16.29 4.52 -24.77
N HIS A 300 16.47 5.39 -25.76
CA HIS A 300 17.32 5.15 -26.92
C HIS A 300 18.79 5.55 -26.69
N GLY A 301 19.21 5.79 -25.45
CA GLY A 301 20.62 6.09 -25.10
C GLY A 301 21.11 7.46 -25.56
N GLY A 302 20.20 8.39 -25.90
CA GLY A 302 20.55 9.73 -26.30
C GLY A 302 21.13 10.57 -25.16
N LYS A 303 22.00 11.54 -25.49
CA LYS A 303 22.45 12.55 -24.53
C LYS A 303 21.26 13.43 -24.12
N CYS A 304 20.69 13.16 -22.94
CA CYS A 304 19.59 13.92 -22.36
C CYS A 304 19.95 14.31 -20.92
N THR A 305 19.99 15.62 -20.67
CA THR A 305 20.13 16.17 -19.33
C THR A 305 18.74 16.41 -18.77
N VAL A 306 18.40 15.67 -17.71
CA VAL A 306 17.13 15.80 -17.01
C VAL A 306 17.34 16.73 -15.81
N LYS A 307 16.68 17.89 -15.83
CA LYS A 307 16.71 18.86 -14.72
C LYS A 307 15.66 18.50 -13.67
N HIS A 308 15.93 18.76 -12.39
CA HIS A 308 14.98 18.53 -11.30
C HIS A 308 13.64 19.24 -11.52
N GLU A 309 13.66 20.53 -11.86
CA GLU A 309 12.45 21.31 -12.18
C GLU A 309 11.56 20.63 -13.23
N THR A 310 12.19 20.02 -14.24
CA THR A 310 11.46 19.32 -15.30
C THR A 310 10.85 18.00 -14.82
N VAL A 311 11.50 17.31 -13.88
CA VAL A 311 10.93 16.13 -13.22
C VAL A 311 9.77 16.56 -12.34
N ASP A 312 9.93 17.57 -11.51
CA ASP A 312 8.87 18.06 -10.60
C ASP A 312 7.64 18.50 -11.39
N ASP A 313 7.82 19.28 -12.46
CA ASP A 313 6.75 19.67 -13.37
C ASP A 313 6.03 18.46 -13.99
N THR A 314 6.80 17.43 -14.36
CA THR A 314 6.25 16.20 -14.93
C THR A 314 5.44 15.44 -13.87
N LEU A 315 5.97 15.27 -12.66
CA LEU A 315 5.29 14.52 -11.59
C LEU A 315 4.01 15.22 -11.14
N VAL A 316 3.98 16.56 -11.11
CA VAL A 316 2.73 17.31 -10.87
C VAL A 316 1.71 17.06 -11.99
N ALA A 317 2.12 17.09 -13.26
CA ALA A 317 1.23 16.82 -14.39
C ALA A 317 0.68 15.38 -14.38
N VAL A 318 1.54 14.41 -14.05
CA VAL A 318 1.15 13.00 -13.89
C VAL A 318 0.13 12.87 -12.76
N ARG A 319 0.40 13.46 -11.59
CA ARG A 319 -0.53 13.44 -10.46
C ARG A 319 -1.89 14.03 -10.80
N ASP A 320 -1.91 15.21 -11.43
CA ASP A 320 -3.15 15.87 -11.82
C ASP A 320 -3.92 15.03 -12.85
N LEU A 321 -3.21 14.39 -13.80
CA LEU A 321 -3.83 13.44 -14.72
C LEU A 321 -4.45 12.26 -13.95
N LEU A 322 -3.70 11.59 -13.05
CA LEU A 322 -4.20 10.42 -12.34
C LEU A 322 -5.47 10.74 -11.52
N TYR A 323 -5.50 11.87 -10.81
CA TYR A 323 -6.71 12.28 -10.09
C TYR A 323 -7.87 12.69 -11.00
N LEU A 324 -7.60 13.26 -12.19
CA LEU A 324 -8.65 13.47 -13.19
C LEU A 324 -9.24 12.13 -13.67
N LEU A 325 -8.38 11.13 -13.91
CA LEU A 325 -8.83 9.79 -14.31
C LEU A 325 -9.65 9.11 -13.22
N ASP A 326 -9.24 9.22 -11.95
CA ASP A 326 -10.00 8.73 -10.80
C ASP A 326 -11.38 9.40 -10.73
N TYR A 327 -11.43 10.73 -10.91
CA TYR A 327 -12.68 11.47 -10.97
C TYR A 327 -13.58 10.94 -12.09
N TYR A 328 -13.07 10.78 -13.31
CA TYR A 328 -13.83 10.21 -14.43
C TYR A 328 -14.29 8.76 -14.20
N CYS A 329 -13.59 7.99 -13.36
CA CYS A 329 -14.00 6.66 -12.93
C CYS A 329 -15.09 6.64 -11.84
N GLY A 330 -15.53 7.82 -11.35
CA GLY A 330 -16.60 7.98 -10.38
C GLY A 330 -16.12 8.37 -8.97
N HIS A 331 -14.84 8.67 -8.80
CA HIS A 331 -14.29 9.08 -7.50
C HIS A 331 -14.36 10.60 -7.33
N ASP A 332 -15.53 11.12 -6.93
CA ASP A 332 -15.79 12.57 -6.78
C ASP A 332 -14.73 13.34 -6.00
N TRP A 333 -14.14 12.67 -5.00
CA TRP A 333 -13.16 13.26 -4.11
C TRP A 333 -11.82 13.60 -4.78
N ALA A 334 -11.49 12.93 -5.88
CA ALA A 334 -10.21 13.06 -6.56
C ALA A 334 -9.98 14.49 -7.08
N ILE A 335 -11.06 15.19 -7.47
CA ILE A 335 -11.00 16.57 -7.97
C ILE A 335 -10.35 17.56 -6.97
N ARG A 336 -10.42 17.26 -5.67
CA ARG A 336 -9.87 18.12 -4.61
C ARG A 336 -8.34 18.17 -4.63
N HIS A 337 -7.71 17.14 -5.20
CA HIS A 337 -6.26 16.95 -5.20
C HIS A 337 -5.54 17.56 -6.40
N LEU A 338 -6.28 18.14 -7.35
CA LEU A 338 -5.72 18.82 -8.50
C LEU A 338 -4.91 20.06 -8.08
N SER A 339 -3.78 20.29 -8.76
CA SER A 339 -3.00 21.52 -8.56
C SER A 339 -3.80 22.77 -8.91
N SER A 340 -3.40 23.92 -8.37
CA SER A 340 -4.02 25.21 -8.72
C SER A 340 -3.95 25.52 -10.22
N GLY A 341 -2.84 25.18 -10.89
CA GLY A 341 -2.73 25.36 -12.34
C GLY A 341 -3.74 24.51 -13.11
N CYS A 342 -3.94 23.27 -12.69
CA CYS A 342 -4.94 22.37 -13.27
C CYS A 342 -6.37 22.88 -12.98
N LYS A 343 -6.66 23.27 -11.74
CA LYS A 343 -7.96 23.84 -11.36
C LYS A 343 -8.31 25.10 -12.15
N GLY A 344 -7.36 26.01 -12.34
CA GLY A 344 -7.58 27.25 -13.08
C GLY A 344 -7.90 27.01 -14.56
N GLU A 345 -7.27 26.03 -15.20
CA GLU A 345 -7.62 25.64 -16.58
C GLU A 345 -8.99 24.98 -16.70
N LEU A 346 -9.44 24.31 -15.64
CA LEU A 346 -10.75 23.67 -15.57
C LEU A 346 -11.87 24.61 -15.05
N GLY A 347 -11.52 25.84 -14.65
CA GLY A 347 -12.47 26.80 -14.06
C GLY A 347 -12.98 26.38 -12.67
N LEU A 348 -12.15 25.71 -11.87
CA LEU A 348 -12.50 25.17 -10.55
C LEU A 348 -11.97 26.01 -9.37
N ASP A 349 -11.52 27.25 -9.63
CA ASP A 349 -10.80 28.08 -8.65
C ASP A 349 -11.61 28.47 -7.40
N ASP A 350 -12.93 28.29 -7.41
CA ASP A 350 -13.84 28.61 -6.30
C ASP A 350 -14.37 27.38 -5.52
N SER A 351 -13.77 26.19 -5.68
CA SER A 351 -14.29 24.92 -5.13
C SER A 351 -13.38 24.12 -4.19
#